data_AF-A0A4Y9F3X7-F1
#
_entry.id   AF-A0A4Y9F3X7-F1
#
_cell.length_a   1.000
_cell.length_b   1.000
_cell.length_c   1.000
_cell.angle_alpha   90.00
_cell.angle_beta   90.00
_cell.angle_gamma   90.00
#
_symmetry.space_group_name_H-M   'P 1'
#
loop_
_entity.id
_entity.type
_entity.pdbx_description
1 polymer ?
#
loop_
_entity_poly.entity_id
_entity_poly.type
_entity_poly.pdbx_seq_one_letter_code
_entity_poly.pdbx_strand_id
1 'polypeptide(L)'
;MTPPGFVPDFLDHPGYRRTLDKTVEYIPVDSIVGRLMFKQGSPQVVASSFFGLVQHSIFNWHADARGHFMLTEHPTPASDRVEAVTRAWLARHSPEEVQQVVDICFGLAMDEGYTSLLAIGQNIVPFIQLMRAKAQGLDLETYQLVQDALDDFLVLWRQTRSEQRKTSGGVLKIARPRVLPLLWMGSRDLADAFSTERGGRLP
;
A
#
# COMPACT_ATOMS: atom_id res chain seq x y z
N MET A 1 0.76 -0.62 19.58
CA MET A 1 2.01 -0.75 18.79
C MET A 1 2.19 0.56 18.04
N THR A 2 3.33 1.26 18.12
CA THR A 2 3.52 2.48 17.30
C THR A 2 3.60 2.08 15.83
N PRO A 3 2.79 2.68 14.93
CA PRO A 3 2.91 2.46 13.49
C PRO A 3 4.37 2.70 13.08
N PRO A 4 4.88 2.01 12.05
CA PRO A 4 6.21 2.30 11.58
C PRO A 4 6.17 3.75 11.05
N GLY A 5 7.00 4.63 11.61
CA GLY A 5 7.04 6.05 11.29
C GLY A 5 7.38 6.93 12.51
N PHE A 6 7.74 8.18 12.26
CA PHE A 6 7.93 9.16 13.33
C PHE A 6 6.63 9.93 13.57
N VAL A 7 6.27 10.14 14.83
CA VAL A 7 5.17 11.05 15.18
C VAL A 7 5.53 12.48 14.81
N PRO A 8 4.55 13.36 14.49
CA PRO A 8 4.84 14.75 14.10
C PRO A 8 5.78 15.49 15.05
N ASP A 9 5.57 15.36 16.36
CA ASP A 9 6.41 15.98 17.40
C ASP A 9 7.89 15.57 17.32
N PHE A 10 8.16 14.33 16.89
CA PHE A 10 9.52 13.86 16.70
C PHE A 10 10.21 14.57 15.52
N LEU A 11 9.46 14.91 14.48
CA LEU A 11 10.00 15.58 13.28
C LEU A 11 10.43 17.02 13.56
N ASP A 12 9.86 17.65 14.57
CA ASP A 12 10.24 19.00 15.00
C ASP A 12 11.39 19.00 16.00
N HIS A 13 11.78 17.82 16.50
CA HIS A 13 12.87 17.71 17.46
C HIS A 13 14.19 18.26 16.86
N PRO A 14 14.88 19.19 17.55
CA PRO A 14 16.12 19.80 17.04
C PRO A 14 17.19 18.77 16.67
N GLY A 15 17.23 17.64 17.38
CA GLY A 15 18.13 16.53 17.07
C GLY A 15 17.85 15.89 15.71
N TYR A 16 16.59 15.64 15.39
CA TYR A 16 16.20 15.07 14.09
C TYR A 16 16.50 16.05 12.96
N ARG A 17 16.17 17.33 13.13
CA ARG A 17 16.43 18.38 12.13
C ARG A 17 17.90 18.52 11.75
N ARG A 18 18.84 18.30 12.68
CA ARG A 18 20.29 18.31 12.45
C ARG A 18 20.84 17.11 11.66
N THR A 19 20.00 16.12 11.38
CA THR A 19 20.37 14.91 10.61
C THR A 19 19.80 14.92 9.19
N LEU A 20 18.85 15.80 8.89
CA LEU A 20 18.15 15.83 7.61
C LEU A 20 19.09 16.12 6.44
N ASP A 21 20.02 17.06 6.61
CA ASP A 21 21.03 17.43 5.61
C ASP A 21 22.10 16.34 5.39
N LYS A 22 22.18 15.36 6.29
CA LYS A 22 23.15 14.27 6.27
C LYS A 22 22.54 12.94 5.83
N THR A 23 21.24 12.91 5.59
CA THR A 23 20.50 11.69 5.28
C THR A 23 20.06 11.73 3.84
N VAL A 24 20.37 10.68 3.09
CA VAL A 24 19.82 10.45 1.75
C VAL A 24 18.88 9.26 1.83
N GLU A 25 17.63 9.48 1.45
CA GLU A 25 16.61 8.44 1.47
C GLU A 25 16.34 7.93 0.06
N TYR A 26 16.27 6.61 -0.08
CA TYR A 26 15.88 5.95 -1.32
C TYR A 26 14.63 5.10 -1.07
N ILE A 27 13.68 5.18 -2.00
CA ILE A 27 12.51 4.30 -2.03
C ILE A 27 12.41 3.62 -3.38
N PRO A 28 11.90 2.37 -3.44
CA PRO A 28 11.65 1.73 -4.71
C PRO A 28 10.43 2.37 -5.40
N VAL A 29 10.38 2.30 -6.73
CA VAL A 29 9.39 2.97 -7.59
C VAL A 29 7.92 2.65 -7.27
N ASP A 30 7.64 1.52 -6.63
CA ASP A 30 6.30 1.10 -6.22
C ASP A 30 6.11 1.12 -4.69
N SER A 31 6.91 1.92 -3.96
CA SER A 31 6.80 2.05 -2.49
C SER A 31 5.47 2.68 -2.06
N ILE A 32 4.90 2.26 -0.93
CA ILE A 32 3.67 2.84 -0.34
C ILE A 32 3.93 3.21 1.11
N VAL A 33 4.29 2.23 1.96
CA VAL A 33 4.44 2.42 3.41
C VAL A 33 5.49 3.49 3.74
N GLY A 34 6.65 3.45 3.08
CA GLY A 34 7.72 4.46 3.29
C GLY A 34 7.36 5.88 2.83
N ARG A 35 6.23 6.05 2.14
CA ARG A 35 5.66 7.36 1.76
C ARG A 35 4.52 7.81 2.69
N LEU A 36 3.86 6.88 3.37
CA LEU A 36 2.82 7.18 4.35
C LEU A 36 3.40 7.73 5.65
N MET A 37 4.59 7.28 6.02
CA MET A 37 5.33 7.77 7.18
C MET A 37 5.59 9.28 7.09
N PHE A 38 5.28 10.00 8.17
CA PHE A 38 5.66 11.40 8.27
C PHE A 38 7.18 11.53 8.24
N LYS A 39 7.67 12.34 7.30
CA LYS A 39 9.10 12.64 7.15
C LYS A 39 9.31 14.03 6.57
N GLN A 40 10.42 14.65 6.94
CA GLN A 40 10.83 15.95 6.41
C GLN A 40 11.85 15.68 5.28
N GLY A 41 11.38 15.57 4.03
CA GLY A 41 12.24 15.38 2.86
C GLY A 41 11.56 14.69 1.67
N SER A 42 12.17 14.81 0.49
CA SER A 42 11.74 14.12 -0.73
C SER A 42 12.69 12.95 -1.01
N PRO A 43 12.23 11.69 -0.89
CA PRO A 43 13.08 10.53 -1.14
C PRO A 43 13.43 10.43 -2.62
N GLN A 44 14.61 9.88 -2.92
CA GLN A 44 14.98 9.51 -4.27
C GLN A 44 14.26 8.21 -4.66
N VAL A 45 13.58 8.21 -5.80
CA VAL A 45 12.83 7.05 -6.27
C VAL A 45 13.74 6.21 -7.17
N VAL A 46 13.87 4.91 -6.88
CA VAL A 46 14.76 3.99 -7.59
C VAL A 46 13.95 2.98 -8.39
N ALA A 47 14.32 2.79 -9.66
CA ALA A 47 13.72 1.75 -10.51
C ALA A 47 14.03 0.36 -9.95
N SER A 48 13.05 -0.56 -10.05
CA SER A 48 13.16 -1.92 -9.52
C SER A 48 12.65 -2.94 -10.55
N SER A 49 13.29 -4.11 -10.58
CA SER A 49 12.85 -5.26 -11.39
C SER A 49 11.62 -5.98 -10.82
N PHE A 50 11.31 -5.73 -9.55
CA PHE A 50 10.21 -6.35 -8.82
C PHE A 50 9.29 -5.30 -8.20
N PHE A 51 8.11 -5.73 -7.74
CA PHE A 51 7.07 -4.89 -7.14
C PHE A 51 6.65 -5.44 -5.76
N GLY A 52 5.68 -4.80 -5.12
CA GLY A 52 5.10 -5.27 -3.84
C GLY A 52 6.13 -5.24 -2.72
N LEU A 53 6.17 -6.24 -1.85
CA LEU A 53 7.17 -6.28 -0.77
C LEU A 53 8.56 -6.74 -1.25
N VAL A 54 8.62 -7.46 -2.38
CA VAL A 54 9.87 -8.01 -2.93
C VAL A 54 10.81 -6.90 -3.43
N GLN A 55 10.26 -5.79 -3.92
CA GLN A 55 11.03 -4.64 -4.37
C GLN A 55 11.86 -3.95 -3.27
N HIS A 56 11.57 -4.22 -1.98
CA HIS A 56 12.31 -3.62 -0.87
C HIS A 56 13.70 -4.26 -0.65
N SER A 57 13.99 -5.37 -1.32
CA SER A 57 15.35 -5.87 -1.41
C SER A 57 16.14 -4.99 -2.38
N ILE A 58 17.22 -4.36 -1.91
CA ILE A 58 18.10 -3.50 -2.72
C ILE A 58 18.71 -4.23 -3.93
N PHE A 59 18.81 -5.57 -3.87
CA PHE A 59 19.30 -6.39 -4.98
C PHE A 59 18.37 -6.39 -6.20
N ASN A 60 17.14 -5.92 -6.02
CA ASN A 60 16.16 -5.79 -7.10
C ASN A 60 16.20 -4.40 -7.74
N TRP A 61 17.00 -3.47 -7.23
CA TRP A 61 17.08 -2.11 -7.72
C TRP A 61 18.02 -2.00 -8.91
N HIS A 62 17.66 -1.14 -9.84
CA HIS A 62 18.48 -0.90 -11.03
C HIS A 62 19.64 0.01 -10.68
N ALA A 63 20.83 -0.35 -11.16
CA ALA A 63 22.03 0.47 -11.09
C ALA A 63 22.68 0.59 -12.47
N ASP A 64 23.29 1.73 -12.74
CA ASP A 64 24.05 1.97 -13.96
C ASP A 64 25.39 1.21 -13.95
N ALA A 65 26.11 1.24 -15.08
CA ALA A 65 27.42 0.58 -15.21
C ALA A 65 28.52 1.15 -14.28
N ARG A 66 28.27 2.30 -13.63
CA ARG A 66 29.16 2.93 -12.66
C ARG A 66 28.77 2.59 -11.22
N GLY A 67 27.68 1.88 -11.01
CA GLY A 67 27.17 1.49 -9.69
C GLY A 67 26.25 2.51 -9.04
N HIS A 68 25.73 3.51 -9.77
CA HIS A 68 24.73 4.43 -9.23
C HIS A 68 23.32 3.91 -9.43
N PHE A 69 22.44 4.11 -8.45
CA PHE A 69 21.03 3.77 -8.60
C PHE A 69 20.38 4.54 -9.76
N MET A 70 19.59 3.83 -10.57
CA MET A 70 18.81 4.44 -11.63
C MET A 70 17.56 5.08 -11.04
N LEU A 71 17.55 6.42 -11.00
CA LEU A 71 16.48 7.19 -10.41
C LEU A 71 15.32 7.39 -11.38
N THR A 72 14.10 7.46 -10.85
CA THR A 72 12.91 7.90 -11.58
C THR A 72 12.40 9.22 -11.00
N GLU A 73 11.77 10.05 -11.84
CA GLU A 73 11.21 11.33 -11.37
C GLU A 73 10.05 11.13 -10.39
N HIS A 74 9.25 10.09 -10.62
CA HIS A 74 8.06 9.80 -9.84
C HIS A 74 7.92 8.30 -9.54
N PRO A 75 7.24 7.93 -8.45
CA PRO A 75 6.72 6.59 -8.24
C PRO A 75 5.74 6.18 -9.36
N THR A 76 5.33 4.92 -9.40
CA THR A 76 4.33 4.50 -10.39
C THR A 76 2.96 5.15 -10.09
N PRO A 77 2.10 5.36 -11.11
CA PRO A 77 0.74 5.83 -10.89
C PRO A 77 -0.12 4.92 -9.99
N ALA A 78 0.23 3.62 -9.91
CA ALA A 78 -0.45 2.68 -9.02
C ALA A 78 -0.03 2.91 -7.56
N SER A 79 1.28 3.04 -7.31
CA SER A 79 1.82 3.42 -6.00
C SER A 79 1.26 4.76 -5.53
N ASP A 80 1.23 5.78 -6.38
CA ASP A 80 0.63 7.09 -6.05
C ASP A 80 -0.83 6.98 -5.64
N ARG A 81 -1.61 6.16 -6.35
CA ARG A 81 -3.02 5.97 -6.01
C ARG A 81 -3.19 5.28 -4.67
N VAL A 82 -2.46 4.19 -4.43
CA VAL A 82 -2.59 3.45 -3.17
C VAL A 82 -2.17 4.35 -2.00
N GLU A 83 -1.08 5.10 -2.13
CA GLU A 83 -0.65 6.04 -1.11
C GLU A 83 -1.71 7.12 -0.82
N ALA A 84 -2.27 7.75 -1.86
CA ALA A 84 -3.32 8.77 -1.70
C ALA A 84 -4.58 8.20 -1.03
N VAL A 85 -5.02 7.01 -1.45
CA VAL A 85 -6.19 6.34 -0.86
C VAL A 85 -5.93 5.99 0.60
N THR A 86 -4.78 5.40 0.91
CA THR A 86 -4.43 5.04 2.29
C THR A 86 -4.28 6.27 3.19
N ARG A 87 -3.71 7.37 2.68
CA ARG A 87 -3.63 8.64 3.44
C ARG A 87 -5.01 9.21 3.74
N ALA A 88 -5.90 9.22 2.75
CA ALA A 88 -7.27 9.69 2.94
C ALA A 88 -8.06 8.79 3.89
N TRP A 89 -7.84 7.48 3.84
CA TRP A 89 -8.44 6.51 4.74
C TRP A 89 -7.97 6.72 6.19
N LEU A 90 -6.65 6.82 6.41
CA LEU A 90 -6.08 7.11 7.73
C LEU A 90 -6.56 8.44 8.32
N ALA A 91 -6.90 9.42 7.48
CA ALA A 91 -7.44 10.71 7.93
C ALA A 91 -8.94 10.68 8.28
N ARG A 92 -9.68 9.63 7.87
CA ARG A 92 -11.12 9.47 8.14
C ARG A 92 -11.42 8.66 9.39
N HIS A 93 -10.50 7.78 9.80
CA HIS A 93 -10.65 6.94 10.98
C HIS A 93 -9.83 7.47 12.15
N SER A 94 -10.34 7.30 13.35
CA SER A 94 -9.60 7.59 14.58
C SER A 94 -8.39 6.65 14.74
N PRO A 95 -7.34 7.07 15.46
CA PRO A 95 -6.21 6.20 15.78
C PRO A 95 -6.62 4.87 16.42
N GLU A 96 -7.64 4.91 17.29
CA GLU A 96 -8.19 3.75 17.99
C GLU A 96 -8.87 2.78 17.02
N GLU A 97 -9.72 3.26 16.10
CA GLU A 97 -10.35 2.44 15.06
C GLU A 97 -9.30 1.82 14.13
N VAL A 98 -8.34 2.63 13.67
CA VAL A 98 -7.24 2.14 12.82
C VAL A 98 -6.47 1.04 13.54
N GLN A 99 -6.14 1.24 14.83
CA GLN A 99 -5.44 0.24 15.62
C GLN A 99 -6.27 -1.04 15.73
N GLN A 100 -7.55 -0.95 16.09
CA GLN A 100 -8.41 -2.13 16.24
C GLN A 100 -8.52 -2.92 14.93
N VAL A 101 -8.78 -2.25 13.80
CA VAL A 101 -8.84 -2.90 12.48
C VAL A 101 -7.53 -3.59 12.14
N VAL A 102 -6.39 -2.92 12.36
CA VAL A 102 -5.06 -3.48 12.11
C VAL A 102 -4.76 -4.68 13.02
N ASP A 103 -5.09 -4.58 14.31
CA ASP A 103 -4.87 -5.64 15.30
C ASP A 103 -5.73 -6.88 14.96
N ILE A 104 -6.98 -6.69 14.54
CA ILE A 104 -7.85 -7.79 14.05
C ILE A 104 -7.25 -8.43 12.79
N CYS A 105 -6.81 -7.62 11.83
CA CYS A 105 -6.20 -8.12 10.60
C CYS A 105 -4.94 -8.97 10.87
N PHE A 106 -4.04 -8.49 11.72
CA PHE A 106 -2.84 -9.23 12.08
C PHE A 106 -3.13 -10.44 12.96
N GLY A 107 -4.09 -10.34 13.90
CA GLY A 107 -4.52 -11.47 14.73
C GLY A 107 -4.99 -12.64 13.87
N LEU A 108 -5.93 -12.39 12.96
CA LEU A 108 -6.43 -13.40 12.03
C LEU A 108 -5.32 -13.94 11.11
N ALA A 109 -4.41 -13.09 10.65
CA ALA A 109 -3.27 -13.54 9.83
C ALA A 109 -2.36 -14.50 10.62
N MET A 110 -2.07 -14.18 11.89
CA MET A 110 -1.22 -15.01 12.75
C MET A 110 -1.89 -16.35 13.10
N ASP A 111 -3.20 -16.35 13.37
CA ASP A 111 -3.98 -17.57 13.63
C ASP A 111 -3.94 -18.55 12.44
N GLU A 112 -3.84 -18.01 11.23
CA GLU A 112 -3.73 -18.77 9.98
C GLU A 112 -2.27 -19.08 9.58
N GLY A 113 -1.32 -18.80 10.47
CA GLY A 113 0.09 -19.16 10.29
C GLY A 113 0.90 -18.20 9.42
N TYR A 114 0.38 -17.02 9.08
CA TYR A 114 1.18 -15.99 8.42
C TYR A 114 2.17 -15.38 9.41
N THR A 115 3.46 -15.56 9.15
CA THR A 115 4.55 -15.07 10.01
C THR A 115 5.27 -13.85 9.46
N SER A 116 4.92 -13.38 8.25
CA SER A 116 5.53 -12.21 7.64
C SER A 116 4.60 -11.49 6.67
N LEU A 117 4.79 -10.17 6.54
CA LEU A 117 4.14 -9.38 5.50
C LEU A 117 4.46 -9.91 4.09
N LEU A 118 5.67 -10.44 3.88
CA LEU A 118 6.06 -11.00 2.58
C LEU A 118 5.16 -12.18 2.20
N ALA A 119 4.87 -13.09 3.14
CA ALA A 119 3.98 -14.23 2.91
C ALA A 119 2.56 -13.78 2.52
N ILE A 120 2.06 -12.71 3.15
CA ILE A 120 0.78 -12.08 2.81
C ILE A 120 0.86 -11.47 1.40
N GLY A 121 1.90 -10.68 1.11
CA GLY A 121 2.06 -9.99 -0.17
C GLY A 121 2.23 -10.93 -1.37
N GLN A 122 2.85 -12.10 -1.18
CA GLN A 122 2.97 -13.13 -2.21
C GLN A 122 1.63 -13.82 -2.52
N ASN A 123 0.67 -13.80 -1.59
CA ASN A 123 -0.61 -14.50 -1.69
C ASN A 123 -1.79 -13.58 -1.35
N ILE A 124 -1.77 -12.34 -1.85
CA ILE A 124 -2.70 -11.30 -1.39
C ILE A 124 -4.17 -11.60 -1.71
N VAL A 125 -4.48 -12.24 -2.85
CA VAL A 125 -5.87 -12.62 -3.18
C VAL A 125 -6.39 -13.72 -2.25
N PRO A 126 -5.70 -14.86 -2.09
CA PRO A 126 -6.06 -15.85 -1.07
C PRO A 126 -6.17 -15.26 0.34
N PHE A 127 -5.26 -14.36 0.71
CA PHE A 127 -5.28 -13.68 2.00
C PHE A 127 -6.57 -12.87 2.18
N ILE A 128 -6.96 -12.03 1.21
CA ILE A 128 -8.21 -11.25 1.28
C ILE A 128 -9.44 -12.17 1.42
N GLN A 129 -9.49 -13.28 0.67
CA GLN A 129 -10.59 -14.24 0.76
C GLN A 129 -10.66 -14.90 2.13
N LEU A 130 -9.51 -15.31 2.68
CA LEU A 130 -9.40 -15.87 4.01
C LEU A 130 -9.86 -14.88 5.08
N MET A 131 -9.39 -13.63 5.00
CA MET A 131 -9.77 -12.56 5.92
C MET A 131 -11.28 -12.32 5.91
N ARG A 132 -11.91 -12.31 4.73
CA ARG A 132 -13.38 -12.20 4.60
C ARG A 132 -14.12 -13.36 5.24
N ALA A 133 -13.68 -14.59 4.99
CA ALA A 133 -14.29 -15.78 5.58
C ALA A 133 -14.19 -15.76 7.11
N LYS A 134 -13.04 -15.32 7.65
CA LYS A 134 -12.80 -15.22 9.08
C LYS A 134 -13.57 -14.09 9.75
N ALA A 135 -13.74 -12.96 9.04
CA ALA A 135 -14.52 -11.83 9.53
C ALA A 135 -15.96 -12.23 9.91
N GLN A 136 -16.57 -13.20 9.21
CA GLN A 136 -17.91 -13.70 9.53
C GLN A 136 -18.03 -14.36 10.91
N GLY A 137 -16.91 -14.78 11.51
CA GLY A 137 -16.89 -15.37 12.86
C GLY A 137 -16.68 -14.35 13.98
N LEU A 138 -16.51 -13.07 13.66
CA LEU A 138 -16.37 -11.99 14.65
C LEU A 138 -17.73 -11.66 15.28
N ASP A 139 -17.71 -11.08 16.48
CA ASP A 139 -18.93 -10.52 17.04
C ASP A 139 -19.45 -9.36 16.17
N LEU A 140 -20.73 -9.03 16.32
CA LEU A 140 -21.42 -8.09 15.43
C LEU A 140 -20.76 -6.70 15.42
N GLU A 141 -20.29 -6.22 16.56
CA GLU A 141 -19.67 -4.89 16.69
C GLU A 141 -18.32 -4.86 15.97
N THR A 142 -17.48 -5.85 16.24
CA THR A 142 -16.17 -5.99 15.60
C THR A 142 -16.28 -6.23 14.10
N TYR A 143 -17.24 -7.04 13.65
CA TYR A 143 -17.50 -7.27 12.23
C TYR A 143 -17.89 -5.96 11.54
N GLN A 144 -18.80 -5.20 12.13
CA GLN A 144 -19.29 -3.95 11.54
C GLN A 144 -18.15 -2.92 11.42
N LEU A 145 -17.32 -2.77 12.46
CA LEU A 145 -16.13 -1.92 12.42
C LEU A 145 -15.21 -2.25 11.25
N VAL A 146 -14.89 -3.54 11.06
CA VAL A 146 -14.02 -3.98 9.96
C VAL A 146 -14.67 -3.78 8.60
N GLN A 147 -15.97 -4.06 8.46
CA GLN A 147 -16.70 -3.86 7.20
C GLN A 147 -16.78 -2.38 6.81
N ASP A 148 -17.14 -1.50 7.75
CA ASP A 148 -17.25 -0.06 7.48
C ASP A 148 -15.91 0.52 7.04
N ALA A 149 -14.83 0.14 7.74
CA ALA A 149 -13.48 0.58 7.40
C ALA A 149 -13.04 0.06 6.00
N LEU A 150 -13.40 -1.16 5.62
CA LEU A 150 -13.15 -1.69 4.28
C LEU A 150 -13.98 -0.96 3.21
N ASP A 151 -15.26 -0.73 3.46
CA ASP A 151 -16.16 -0.03 2.54
C ASP A 151 -15.69 1.40 2.26
N ASP A 152 -15.26 2.12 3.30
CA ASP A 152 -14.69 3.46 3.17
C ASP A 152 -13.42 3.47 2.30
N PHE A 153 -12.55 2.47 2.48
CA PHE A 153 -11.36 2.31 1.63
C PHE A 153 -11.75 2.11 0.16
N LEU A 154 -12.79 1.30 -0.11
CA LEU A 154 -13.28 1.04 -1.47
C LEU A 154 -13.97 2.24 -2.11
N VAL A 155 -14.66 3.06 -1.32
CA VAL A 155 -15.22 4.33 -1.79
C VAL A 155 -14.08 5.27 -2.21
N LEU A 156 -13.08 5.45 -1.35
CA LEU A 156 -11.89 6.28 -1.64
C LEU A 156 -11.13 5.80 -2.88
N TRP A 157 -10.96 4.49 -3.02
CA TRP A 157 -10.34 3.89 -4.19
C TRP A 157 -11.08 4.24 -5.49
N ARG A 158 -12.42 4.11 -5.49
CA ARG A 158 -13.27 4.43 -6.64
C ARG A 158 -13.21 5.92 -7.00
N GLN A 159 -13.26 6.80 -5.99
CA GLN A 159 -13.17 8.25 -6.16
C GLN A 159 -11.83 8.65 -6.81
N THR A 160 -10.72 8.22 -6.23
CA THR A 160 -9.36 8.53 -6.70
C THR A 160 -9.11 7.99 -8.13
N ARG A 161 -9.62 6.78 -8.44
CA ARG A 161 -9.55 6.22 -9.80
C ARG A 161 -10.32 7.06 -10.82
N SER A 162 -11.47 7.63 -10.44
CA SER A 162 -12.28 8.46 -11.33
C SER A 162 -11.60 9.80 -11.63
N GLU A 163 -10.95 10.41 -10.64
CA GLU A 163 -10.23 11.67 -10.76
C GLU A 163 -8.99 11.51 -11.64
N GLN A 164 -8.19 10.46 -11.42
CA GLN A 164 -7.04 10.18 -12.27
C GLN A 164 -7.41 9.85 -13.72
N ARG A 165 -8.57 9.21 -13.98
CA ARG A 165 -9.04 9.01 -15.36
C ARG A 165 -9.43 10.32 -16.04
N LYS A 166 -9.94 11.30 -15.30
CA LYS A 166 -10.28 12.63 -15.83
C LYS A 166 -9.03 13.44 -16.14
N THR A 167 -8.00 13.39 -15.29
CA THR A 167 -6.72 14.10 -15.51
C THR A 167 -5.81 13.43 -16.56
N SER A 168 -5.72 12.09 -16.58
CA SER A 168 -4.94 11.36 -17.60
C SER A 168 -5.60 11.31 -18.98
N GLY A 169 -6.88 11.67 -19.10
CA GLY A 169 -7.57 11.77 -20.39
C GLY A 169 -6.99 12.81 -21.36
N GLY A 170 -6.06 13.66 -20.89
CA GLY A 170 -5.32 14.64 -21.69
C GLY A 170 -3.84 14.34 -21.93
N VAL A 171 -3.26 13.23 -21.41
CA VAL A 171 -1.81 12.97 -21.51
C VAL A 171 -1.53 11.61 -22.16
N LEU A 172 -0.63 11.65 -23.15
CA LEU A 172 -0.25 10.58 -24.08
C LEU A 172 0.12 9.24 -23.40
N LYS A 173 -0.29 8.12 -24.01
CA LYS A 173 -0.03 6.75 -23.54
C LYS A 173 1.48 6.47 -23.45
N ILE A 174 2.01 6.35 -22.22
CA ILE A 174 3.36 5.81 -21.98
C ILE A 174 3.32 4.30 -22.27
N ALA A 175 4.21 3.85 -23.17
CA ALA A 175 4.33 2.45 -23.56
C ALA A 175 4.69 1.56 -22.36
N ARG A 176 4.01 0.42 -22.22
CA ARG A 176 4.29 -0.57 -21.18
C ARG A 176 5.65 -1.24 -21.45
N PRO A 177 6.59 -1.29 -20.49
CA PRO A 177 7.78 -2.12 -20.65
C PRO A 177 7.39 -3.60 -20.67
N ARG A 178 8.01 -4.37 -21.57
CA ARG A 178 7.84 -5.82 -21.72
C ARG A 178 8.51 -6.53 -20.53
N VAL A 179 7.77 -6.80 -19.47
CA VAL A 179 8.17 -7.76 -18.42
C VAL A 179 7.08 -8.84 -18.32
N LEU A 180 7.51 -10.08 -18.05
CA LEU A 180 6.71 -11.31 -18.15
C LEU A 180 5.32 -11.23 -17.48
N PRO A 181 4.28 -11.88 -18.04
CA PRO A 181 2.88 -11.66 -17.66
C PRO A 181 2.46 -12.26 -16.31
N LEU A 182 3.29 -13.11 -15.68
CA LEU A 182 2.82 -14.00 -14.61
C LEU A 182 2.63 -13.35 -13.23
N LEU A 183 2.96 -12.07 -13.06
CA LEU A 183 2.83 -11.38 -11.79
C LEU A 183 2.35 -9.92 -11.97
N TRP A 184 1.65 -9.63 -13.07
CA TRP A 184 0.93 -8.35 -13.17
C TRP A 184 -0.36 -8.45 -12.37
N MET A 185 -0.33 -8.00 -11.13
CA MET A 185 -1.56 -7.72 -10.39
C MET A 185 -1.86 -6.23 -10.56
N GLY A 186 -2.62 -5.91 -11.60
CA GLY A 186 -2.98 -4.53 -11.90
C GLY A 186 -3.96 -3.97 -10.88
N SER A 187 -4.14 -2.65 -10.88
CA SER A 187 -5.23 -1.98 -10.15
C SER A 187 -6.65 -2.49 -10.47
N ARG A 188 -6.81 -3.37 -11.46
CA ARG A 188 -8.03 -4.14 -11.72
C ARG A 188 -8.12 -5.37 -10.82
N ASP A 189 -7.07 -6.18 -10.74
CA ASP A 189 -7.08 -7.43 -9.96
C ASP A 189 -7.22 -7.19 -8.45
N LEU A 190 -6.63 -6.09 -7.92
CA LEU A 190 -6.91 -5.64 -6.55
C LEU A 190 -8.35 -5.19 -6.39
N ALA A 191 -8.87 -4.38 -7.33
CA ALA A 191 -10.25 -3.91 -7.27
C ALA A 191 -11.25 -5.06 -7.39
N ASP A 192 -10.98 -6.08 -8.20
CA ASP A 192 -11.82 -7.26 -8.40
C ASP A 192 -11.74 -8.22 -7.21
N ALA A 193 -10.55 -8.34 -6.57
CA ALA A 193 -10.40 -9.01 -5.29
C ALA A 193 -11.24 -8.35 -4.18
N PHE A 194 -11.37 -7.01 -4.22
CA PHE A 194 -12.25 -6.28 -3.32
C PHE A 194 -13.72 -6.17 -3.78
N SER A 195 -14.03 -6.30 -5.07
CA SER A 195 -15.37 -6.08 -5.65
C SER A 195 -16.18 -7.35 -5.87
N THR A 196 -15.70 -8.51 -5.40
CA THR A 196 -16.45 -9.77 -5.44
C THR A 196 -17.63 -9.72 -4.48
N GLU A 197 -18.70 -9.09 -4.93
CA GLU A 197 -20.01 -9.04 -4.30
C GLU A 197 -21.10 -9.22 -5.37
N ARG A 198 -22.08 -10.07 -5.01
CA ARG A 198 -23.43 -10.21 -5.57
C ARG A 198 -23.57 -10.93 -6.92
N GLY A 199 -23.61 -12.25 -6.83
CA GLY A 199 -24.09 -13.11 -7.91
C GLY A 199 -24.18 -14.58 -7.53
N GLY A 200 -24.87 -14.93 -6.44
CA GLY A 200 -25.03 -16.32 -6.03
C GLY A 200 -26.30 -16.51 -5.22
N ARG A 201 -27.41 -16.73 -5.91
CA ARG A 201 -28.66 -17.21 -5.34
C ARG A 201 -28.40 -18.60 -4.76
N LEU A 202 -28.65 -18.79 -3.47
CA LEU A 202 -28.67 -20.11 -2.85
C LEU A 202 -29.73 -20.99 -3.56
N PRO A 203 -29.46 -22.26 -3.88
CA PRO A 203 -30.51 -23.27 -3.94
C PRO A 203 -31.04 -23.60 -2.54
#